data_AF-A0A1G3AP15-F1
#
_entry.id   AF-A0A1G3AP15-F1
#
_cell.length_a   1.000
_cell.length_b   1.000
_cell.length_c   1.000
_cell.angle_alpha   90.00
_cell.angle_beta   90.00
_cell.angle_gamma   90.00
#
_symmetry.space_group_name_H-M   'P 1'
#
loop_
_entity.id
_entity.type
_entity.pdbx_description
1 polymer ?
#
loop_
_entity_poly.entity_id
_entity_poly.type
_entity_poly.pdbx_seq_one_letter_code
_entity_poly.pdbx_strand_id
1 'polypeptide(L)'
;MELGVGLGQRAVRMIEVAASCSPVREIHYTGVDLFEARAASDGPGMTLKTAHRLLKTTGARIQLLPGDPFTALSRAANGLRGTELLVISEGHDPRSLSRAWFYLPRMLDKGAQVWLEQAEGPDGSLAVRVLGGDQIAELAAAATYRPAA
;
A
#
# COMPACT_ATOMS: atom_id res chain seq x y z
N MET A 1 -2.76 -5.82 -0.83
CA MET A 1 -2.47 -4.70 0.07
C MET A 1 -2.20 -3.44 -0.75
N GLU A 2 -2.54 -2.27 -0.23
CA GLU A 2 -2.34 -0.98 -0.90
C GLU A 2 -1.78 0.09 0.07
N LEU A 3 -0.81 0.87 -0.39
CA LEU A 3 -0.35 2.11 0.25
C LEU A 3 -0.86 3.31 -0.55
N GLY A 4 -1.74 4.11 0.05
CA GLY A 4 -2.50 5.18 -0.62
C GLY A 4 -3.75 4.61 -1.26
N VAL A 5 -4.85 4.56 -0.50
CA VAL A 5 -6.17 4.07 -0.95
C VAL A 5 -6.88 5.13 -1.80
N GLY A 6 -6.64 6.41 -1.51
CA GLY A 6 -7.20 7.54 -2.25
C GLY A 6 -8.73 7.51 -2.24
N LEU A 7 -9.33 7.42 -3.44
CA LEU A 7 -10.78 7.32 -3.63
C LEU A 7 -11.32 5.87 -3.64
N GLY A 8 -10.49 4.86 -3.32
CA GLY A 8 -10.91 3.48 -3.05
C GLY A 8 -11.42 2.69 -4.27
N GLN A 9 -11.55 3.33 -5.44
CA GLN A 9 -12.04 2.67 -6.65
C GLN A 9 -11.05 1.60 -7.15
N ARG A 10 -9.74 1.86 -7.04
CA ARG A 10 -8.71 0.86 -7.39
C ARG A 10 -8.78 -0.34 -6.46
N ALA A 11 -8.91 -0.11 -5.16
CA ALA A 11 -9.10 -1.16 -4.17
C ALA A 11 -10.33 -2.05 -4.47
N VAL A 12 -11.48 -1.45 -4.81
CA VAL A 12 -12.68 -2.21 -5.23
C VAL A 12 -12.37 -3.07 -6.45
N ARG A 13 -11.82 -2.49 -7.51
CA ARG A 13 -11.48 -3.23 -8.74
C ARG A 13 -10.47 -4.36 -8.48
N MET A 14 -9.47 -4.13 -7.64
CA MET A 14 -8.50 -5.15 -7.26
C MET A 14 -9.16 -6.33 -6.55
N ILE A 15 -10.07 -6.05 -5.62
CA ILE A 15 -10.83 -7.10 -4.91
C ILE A 15 -11.73 -7.87 -5.88
N GLU A 16 -12.43 -7.18 -6.79
CA GLU A 16 -13.29 -7.81 -7.80
C GLU A 16 -12.49 -8.72 -8.74
N VAL A 17 -11.33 -8.27 -9.22
CA VAL A 17 -10.43 -9.09 -10.04
C VAL A 17 -9.96 -10.32 -9.25
N ALA A 18 -9.52 -10.16 -8.01
CA ALA A 18 -9.13 -11.30 -7.18
C ALA A 18 -10.31 -12.26 -6.92
N ALA A 19 -11.53 -11.74 -6.77
CA ALA A 19 -12.75 -12.53 -6.57
C ALA A 19 -13.15 -13.34 -7.81
N SER A 20 -12.62 -13.00 -8.99
CA SER A 20 -12.81 -13.82 -10.20
C SER A 20 -12.00 -15.12 -10.16
N CYS A 21 -10.95 -15.19 -9.34
CA CYS A 21 -10.05 -16.35 -9.23
C CYS A 21 -10.22 -17.12 -7.92
N SER A 22 -10.71 -16.47 -6.86
CA SER A 22 -10.77 -17.03 -5.51
C SER A 22 -12.09 -16.67 -4.80
N PRO A 23 -12.60 -17.50 -3.87
CA PRO A 23 -13.77 -17.14 -3.06
C PRO A 23 -13.55 -15.81 -2.31
N VAL A 24 -14.48 -14.87 -2.43
CA VAL A 24 -14.32 -13.51 -1.88
C VAL A 24 -14.03 -13.47 -0.37
N ARG A 25 -14.57 -14.43 0.39
CA ARG A 25 -14.35 -14.57 1.84
C ARG A 25 -12.89 -14.91 2.22
N GLU A 26 -12.10 -15.38 1.26
CA GLU A 26 -10.68 -15.73 1.40
C GLU A 26 -9.77 -14.58 0.95
N ILE A 27 -10.34 -13.50 0.40
CA ILE A 27 -9.60 -12.30 0.03
C ILE A 27 -9.46 -11.42 1.26
N HIS A 28 -8.20 -11.16 1.63
CA HIS A 28 -7.84 -10.18 2.66
C HIS A 28 -7.28 -8.92 2.01
N TYR A 29 -7.98 -7.82 2.20
CA TYR A 29 -7.56 -6.52 1.71
C TYR A 29 -7.12 -5.63 2.87
N THR A 30 -5.86 -5.21 2.83
CA THR A 30 -5.32 -4.18 3.74
C THR A 30 -5.03 -2.91 2.97
N GLY A 31 -5.61 -1.79 3.39
CA GLY A 31 -5.34 -0.45 2.84
C GLY A 31 -4.72 0.47 3.89
N VAL A 32 -3.63 1.15 3.52
CA VAL A 32 -2.99 2.19 4.32
C VAL A 32 -3.26 3.55 3.68
N ASP A 33 -3.75 4.51 4.46
CA ASP A 33 -3.96 5.88 4.00
C ASP A 33 -3.95 6.84 5.20
N LEU A 34 -3.79 8.13 4.94
CA LEU A 34 -3.92 9.19 5.94
C LEU A 34 -5.35 9.33 6.45
N PHE A 35 -6.36 9.07 5.61
CA PHE A 35 -7.78 9.25 5.93
C PHE A 35 -8.09 10.62 6.57
N GLU A 36 -8.46 10.65 7.85
CA GLU A 36 -8.74 11.88 8.61
C GLU A 36 -7.52 12.80 8.76
N ALA A 37 -6.30 12.26 8.66
CA ALA A 37 -5.06 13.03 8.78
C ALA A 37 -4.64 13.73 7.48
N ARG A 38 -5.42 13.57 6.40
CA ARG A 38 -5.11 14.14 5.08
C ARG A 38 -5.29 15.66 5.09
N ALA A 39 -4.27 16.39 4.65
CA ALA A 39 -4.31 17.81 4.39
C ALA A 39 -4.76 18.11 2.95
N ALA A 40 -5.16 19.36 2.68
CA ALA A 40 -5.56 19.79 1.33
C ALA A 40 -4.44 19.62 0.29
N SER A 41 -3.17 19.70 0.73
CA SER A 41 -1.99 19.49 -0.12
C SER A 41 -1.80 18.05 -0.57
N ASP A 42 -2.38 17.09 0.12
CA ASP A 42 -2.16 15.66 -0.14
C ASP A 42 -3.07 15.14 -1.27
N GLY A 43 -3.91 16.00 -1.84
CA GLY A 43 -4.86 15.66 -2.90
C GLY A 43 -6.12 14.97 -2.39
N PRO A 44 -6.95 14.40 -3.31
CA PRO A 44 -8.23 13.81 -2.96
C PRO A 44 -8.08 12.56 -2.09
N GLY A 45 -9.05 12.33 -1.22
CA GLY A 45 -9.10 11.14 -0.38
C GLY A 45 -10.48 10.96 0.25
N MET A 46 -10.55 10.05 1.22
CA MET A 46 -11.79 9.78 1.95
C MET A 46 -11.54 9.51 3.43
N THR A 47 -12.59 9.62 4.23
CA THR A 47 -12.55 9.22 5.65
C THR A 47 -12.46 7.71 5.79
N LEU A 48 -11.91 7.24 6.92
CA LEU A 48 -11.82 5.82 7.25
C LEU A 48 -13.20 5.16 7.22
N LYS A 49 -14.22 5.86 7.74
CA LYS A 49 -15.61 5.38 7.74
C LYS A 49 -16.16 5.20 6.32
N THR A 50 -15.90 6.16 5.42
CA THR A 50 -16.34 6.05 4.03
C THR A 50 -15.62 4.92 3.31
N ALA A 51 -14.30 4.80 3.49
CA ALA A 51 -13.49 3.71 2.93
C ALA A 51 -13.98 2.35 3.39
N HIS A 52 -14.16 2.18 4.70
CA HIS A 52 -14.62 0.92 5.25
C HIS A 52 -16.01 0.56 4.74
N ARG A 53 -16.94 1.52 4.67
CA ARG A 53 -18.29 1.29 4.13
C ARG A 53 -18.24 0.87 2.66
N LEU A 54 -17.45 1.56 1.84
CA LEU A 54 -17.26 1.25 0.43
C LEU A 54 -16.69 -0.16 0.25
N LEU A 55 -15.56 -0.45 0.90
CA LEU A 55 -14.87 -1.73 0.68
C LEU A 55 -15.62 -2.91 1.27
N LYS A 56 -16.38 -2.71 2.35
CA LYS A 56 -17.19 -3.78 2.95
C LYS A 56 -18.25 -4.32 1.98
N THR A 57 -18.75 -3.54 1.02
CA THR A 57 -19.74 -4.03 0.04
C THR A 57 -19.17 -5.08 -0.91
N THR A 58 -17.84 -5.20 -1.01
CA THR A 58 -17.18 -6.23 -1.81
C THR A 58 -17.32 -7.63 -1.20
N GLY A 59 -17.56 -7.75 0.11
CA GLY A 59 -17.61 -9.03 0.83
C GLY A 59 -16.24 -9.59 1.24
N ALA A 60 -15.14 -8.93 0.87
CA ALA A 60 -13.80 -9.31 1.30
C ALA A 60 -13.54 -8.96 2.78
N ARG A 61 -12.48 -9.54 3.36
CA ARG A 61 -12.02 -9.19 4.71
C ARG A 61 -11.20 -7.91 4.65
N ILE A 62 -11.76 -6.82 5.15
CA ILE A 62 -11.16 -5.48 5.05
C ILE A 62 -10.43 -5.11 6.33
N GLN A 63 -9.18 -4.66 6.20
CA GLN A 63 -8.41 -3.98 7.23
C GLN A 63 -7.96 -2.62 6.69
N LEU A 64 -8.20 -1.55 7.44
CA LEU A 64 -7.75 -0.20 7.08
C LEU A 64 -6.86 0.36 8.17
N LEU A 65 -5.73 0.93 7.78
CA LEU A 65 -4.67 1.38 8.67
C LEU A 65 -4.44 2.89 8.48
N PRO A 66 -4.91 3.73 9.40
CA PRO A 66 -4.67 5.16 9.35
C PRO A 66 -3.21 5.52 9.64
N GLY A 67 -2.60 6.31 8.77
CA GLY A 67 -1.25 6.85 8.89
C GLY A 67 -0.46 6.80 7.59
N ASP A 68 0.70 7.45 7.60
CA ASP A 68 1.68 7.33 6.53
C ASP A 68 2.26 5.89 6.47
N PRO A 69 2.90 5.50 5.35
CA PRO A 69 3.48 4.17 5.19
C PRO A 69 4.31 3.70 6.39
N PHE A 70 5.25 4.50 6.87
CA PHE A 70 6.12 4.10 7.98
C PHE A 70 5.33 3.90 9.28
N THR A 71 4.49 4.86 9.68
CA THR A 71 3.76 4.77 10.96
C THR A 71 2.70 3.68 10.96
N ALA A 72 2.04 3.43 9.82
CA ALA A 72 1.10 2.31 9.68
C ALA A 72 1.81 0.96 9.73
N LEU A 73 2.88 0.78 8.92
CA LEU A 73 3.57 -0.52 8.84
C LEU A 73 4.32 -0.86 10.12
N SER A 74 4.92 0.13 10.80
CA SER A 74 5.61 -0.12 12.08
C SER A 74 4.70 -0.75 13.14
N ARG A 75 3.40 -0.40 13.14
CA ARG A 75 2.40 -0.94 14.07
C ARG A 75 1.80 -2.28 13.61
N ALA A 76 1.62 -2.46 12.30
CA ALA A 76 0.80 -3.55 11.78
C ALA A 76 1.58 -4.70 11.11
N ALA A 77 2.84 -4.49 10.72
CA ALA A 77 3.56 -5.40 9.82
C ALA A 77 3.69 -6.84 10.32
N ASN A 78 3.62 -7.09 11.64
CA ASN A 78 3.62 -8.47 12.18
C ASN A 78 2.36 -9.26 11.80
N GLY A 79 1.22 -8.58 11.63
CA GLY A 79 -0.05 -9.18 11.21
C GLY A 79 -0.28 -9.19 9.70
N LEU A 80 0.62 -8.59 8.91
CA LEU A 80 0.48 -8.45 7.45
C LEU A 80 1.33 -9.46 6.66
N ARG A 81 1.69 -10.58 7.28
CA ARG A 81 2.44 -11.66 6.64
C ARG A 81 1.61 -12.34 5.55
N GLY A 82 2.29 -12.85 4.52
CA GLY A 82 1.64 -13.53 3.40
C GLY A 82 1.00 -12.56 2.41
N THR A 83 1.47 -11.31 2.33
CA THR A 83 0.99 -10.36 1.33
C THR A 83 1.47 -10.80 -0.05
N GLU A 84 0.55 -11.19 -0.92
CA GLU A 84 0.83 -11.66 -2.30
C GLU A 84 0.89 -10.52 -3.32
N LEU A 85 0.23 -9.40 -3.05
CA LEU A 85 0.24 -8.20 -3.90
C LEU A 85 0.30 -6.96 -3.03
N LEU A 86 1.27 -6.08 -3.31
CA LEU A 86 1.40 -4.76 -2.72
C LEU A 86 1.40 -3.71 -3.84
N VAL A 87 0.43 -2.80 -3.81
CA VAL A 87 0.39 -1.63 -4.69
C VAL A 87 0.78 -0.40 -3.87
N ILE A 88 1.73 0.38 -4.35
CA ILE A 88 2.21 1.61 -3.71
C ILE A 88 1.88 2.76 -4.65
N SER A 89 0.91 3.60 -4.26
CA SER A 89 0.55 4.78 -5.04
C SER A 89 1.66 5.81 -5.05
N GLU A 90 1.61 6.72 -6.03
CA GLU A 90 2.45 7.92 -6.05
C GLU A 90 2.00 8.90 -4.92
N GLY A 91 2.82 9.89 -4.58
CA GLY A 91 2.42 11.00 -3.70
C GLY A 91 2.66 10.78 -2.20
N HIS A 92 3.32 9.68 -1.80
CA HIS A 92 3.77 9.50 -0.42
C HIS A 92 4.93 10.43 -0.07
N ASP A 93 5.00 10.86 1.20
CA ASP A 93 6.22 11.48 1.73
C ASP A 93 7.42 10.55 1.48
N PRO A 94 8.46 10.99 0.72
CA PRO A 94 9.60 10.14 0.39
C PRO A 94 10.32 9.60 1.63
N ARG A 95 10.32 10.34 2.74
CA ARG A 95 10.99 9.90 3.98
C ARG A 95 10.20 8.78 4.65
N SER A 96 8.88 8.90 4.74
CA SER A 96 8.02 7.83 5.24
C SER A 96 8.14 6.57 4.38
N LEU A 97 8.00 6.68 3.06
CA LEU A 97 8.11 5.53 2.17
C LEU A 97 9.49 4.87 2.24
N SER A 98 10.57 5.68 2.25
CA SER A 98 11.94 5.17 2.42
C SER A 98 12.08 4.29 3.66
N ARG A 99 11.55 4.73 4.81
CA ARG A 99 11.61 3.95 6.06
C ARG A 99 10.68 2.75 6.06
N ALA A 100 9.55 2.82 5.35
CA ALA A 100 8.58 1.73 5.27
C ALA A 100 9.17 0.47 4.62
N TRP A 101 10.14 0.61 3.71
CA TRP A 101 10.83 -0.51 3.07
C TRP A 101 11.47 -1.50 4.06
N PHE A 102 11.89 -1.03 5.24
CA PHE A 102 12.40 -1.90 6.31
C PHE A 102 11.41 -3.02 6.70
N TYR A 103 10.10 -2.76 6.63
CA TYR A 103 9.08 -3.70 7.07
C TYR A 103 8.59 -4.64 5.97
N LEU A 104 8.75 -4.27 4.70
CA LEU A 104 8.14 -4.98 3.58
C LEU A 104 8.66 -6.41 3.39
N PRO A 105 9.98 -6.71 3.45
CA PRO A 105 10.47 -8.07 3.19
C PRO A 105 9.86 -9.16 4.06
N ARG A 106 9.50 -8.84 5.32
CA ARG A 106 8.91 -9.80 6.27
C ARG A 106 7.39 -9.91 6.17
N MET A 107 6.74 -9.03 5.41
CA MET A 107 5.30 -9.05 5.16
C MET A 107 4.96 -9.81 3.87
N LEU A 108 5.84 -9.71 2.88
CA LEU A 108 5.63 -10.27 1.55
C LEU A 108 5.76 -11.79 1.54
N ASP A 109 4.88 -12.44 0.78
CA ASP A 109 5.05 -13.85 0.43
C ASP A 109 6.20 -14.04 -0.60
N LYS A 110 6.72 -15.27 -0.74
CA LYS A 110 7.83 -15.58 -1.67
C LYS A 110 7.48 -15.25 -3.13
N GLY A 111 6.21 -15.36 -3.52
CA GLY A 111 5.72 -15.04 -4.85
C GLY A 111 5.14 -13.62 -4.99
N ALA A 112 5.32 -12.76 -3.99
CA ALA A 112 4.61 -11.50 -3.94
C ALA A 112 5.01 -10.54 -5.07
N GLN A 113 4.01 -9.85 -5.60
CA GLN A 113 4.21 -8.77 -6.56
C GLN A 113 4.16 -7.41 -5.84
N VAL A 114 5.15 -6.56 -6.10
CA VAL A 114 5.17 -5.18 -5.59
C VAL A 114 5.12 -4.22 -6.77
N TRP A 115 4.06 -3.44 -6.87
CA TRP A 115 3.83 -2.48 -7.94
C TRP A 115 3.94 -1.07 -7.36
N LEU A 116 4.84 -0.27 -7.91
CA LEU A 116 5.10 1.10 -7.48
C LEU A 116 4.66 2.07 -8.58
N GLU A 117 3.68 2.92 -8.27
CA GLU A 117 3.32 4.06 -9.11
C GLU A 117 4.40 5.14 -9.00
N GLN A 118 4.79 5.71 -10.13
CA GLN A 118 5.76 6.79 -10.23
C GLN A 118 5.26 7.82 -11.24
N ALA A 119 5.51 9.10 -10.98
CA ALA A 119 5.30 10.12 -11.99
C ALA A 119 6.27 9.89 -13.17
N GLU A 120 5.71 9.90 -14.37
CA GLU A 120 6.40 9.78 -15.64
C GLU A 120 6.22 11.10 -16.41
N GLY A 121 7.34 11.74 -16.73
CA GLY A 121 7.37 12.96 -17.54
C GLY A 121 6.79 14.22 -16.87
N PRO A 122 6.87 15.37 -17.57
CA PRO A 122 6.39 16.66 -17.08
C PRO A 122 4.85 16.75 -17.03
N ASP A 123 4.18 15.89 -17.81
CA ASP A 123 2.73 15.95 -18.03
C ASP A 123 1.94 15.30 -16.87
N GLY A 124 2.64 14.75 -15.88
CA GLY A 124 2.03 14.09 -14.72
C GLY A 124 1.42 12.73 -15.03
N SER A 125 1.80 12.09 -16.15
CA SER A 125 1.42 10.69 -16.40
C SER A 125 1.98 9.80 -15.29
N LEU A 126 1.25 8.73 -14.95
CA LEU A 126 1.71 7.75 -13.96
C LEU A 126 2.18 6.48 -14.67
N ALA A 127 3.42 6.07 -14.40
CA ALA A 127 3.95 4.77 -14.76
C ALA A 127 3.86 3.81 -13.57
N VAL A 128 3.63 2.53 -13.87
CA VAL A 128 3.71 1.47 -12.85
C VAL A 128 4.99 0.68 -13.08
N ARG A 129 5.84 0.63 -12.04
CA ARG A 129 7.04 -0.20 -12.00
C ARG A 129 6.82 -1.42 -11.12
N VAL A 130 6.99 -2.62 -11.67
CA VAL A 130 7.00 -3.86 -10.90
C VAL A 130 8.40 -4.06 -10.31
N LEU A 131 8.49 -4.30 -9.00
CA LEU A 131 9.74 -4.54 -8.31
C LEU A 131 9.98 -6.03 -8.10
N GLY A 132 11.18 -6.49 -8.46
CA GLY A 132 11.66 -7.83 -8.15
C GLY A 132 12.22 -7.94 -6.72
N GLY A 133 12.47 -9.18 -6.27
CA GLY A 133 12.99 -9.47 -4.93
C GLY A 133 14.29 -8.73 -4.59
N ASP A 134 15.24 -8.67 -5.53
CA ASP A 134 16.53 -8.00 -5.32
C ASP A 134 16.37 -6.49 -5.12
N GLN A 135 15.49 -5.85 -5.89
CA GLN A 135 15.20 -4.42 -5.75
C GLN A 135 14.53 -4.11 -4.40
N ILE A 136 13.61 -4.98 -3.95
CA ILE A 136 12.97 -4.85 -2.64
C ILE A 136 14.01 -5.01 -1.53
N ALA A 137 14.93 -5.98 -1.65
CA ALA A 137 16.00 -6.19 -0.69
C ALA A 137 16.96 -5.00 -0.62
N GLU A 138 17.33 -4.43 -1.77
CA GLU A 138 18.17 -3.22 -1.84
C GLU A 138 17.51 -2.03 -1.15
N LEU A 139 16.23 -1.76 -1.44
CA LEU A 139 15.46 -0.70 -0.80
C LEU A 139 15.33 -0.91 0.72
N ALA A 140 15.13 -2.14 1.16
CA ALA A 140 15.04 -2.47 2.57
C ALA A 140 16.40 -2.34 3.30
N ALA A 141 17.50 -2.73 2.65
CA ALA A 141 18.85 -2.55 3.17
C ALA A 141 19.19 -1.06 3.31
N ALA A 142 18.86 -0.25 2.30
CA ALA A 142 19.01 1.20 2.33
C ALA A 142 18.18 1.86 3.44
N ALA A 143 16.99 1.33 3.76
CA ALA A 143 16.17 1.80 4.87
C ALA A 143 16.77 1.49 6.26
N THR A 144 17.61 0.44 6.34
CA THR A 144 18.27 0.01 7.57
C THR A 144 19.58 0.77 7.80
N TYR A 145 20.29 1.11 6.71
CA TYR A 145 21.56 1.82 6.77
C TYR A 145 21.35 3.32 6.93
N ARG A 146 21.70 3.87 8.11
CA ARG A 146 21.95 5.30 8.27
C ARG A 146 23.34 5.55 8.85
N PRO A 147 24.21 6.32 8.18
CA PRO A 147 25.25 7.06 8.88
C PRO A 147 24.54 8.05 9.82
N ALA A 148 25.02 8.13 11.06
CA ALA A 148 24.56 9.14 12.01
C ALA A 148 24.69 10.54 11.38
N ALA A 149 23.61 11.32 11.43
CA ALA A 149 23.61 12.75 11.18
C ALA A 149 23.48 13.47 12.53
#